data_AF-A0A382B7M2-F1
#
_entry.id   AF-A0A382B7M2-F1
#
_cell.length_a   1.000
_cell.length_b   1.000
_cell.length_c   1.000
_cell.angle_alpha   90.00
_cell.angle_beta   90.00
_cell.angle_gamma   90.00
#
_symmetry.space_group_name_H-M   'P 1'
#
loop_
_entity.id
_entity.type
_entity.pdbx_description
1 polymer ?
#
loop_
_entity_poly.entity_id
_entity_poly.type
_entity_poly.pdbx_seq_one_letter_code
_entity_poly.pdbx_strand_id
1 'polypeptide(L)' 'VATETEDGTRIYDIAEAESMEGVGAFMSDPEVIRMRQEAGVDTDSQEVISPVREYHIFQN' A
#
# COMPACT_ATOMS: atom_id res chain seq x y z
N VAL A 1 0.28 1.31 -8.54
CA VAL A 1 -1.10 1.30 -9.10
C VAL A 1 -2.00 0.96 -7.94
N ALA A 2 -3.02 1.78 -7.68
CA ALA A 2 -4.02 1.47 -6.68
C ALA A 2 -5.24 0.83 -7.36
N THR A 3 -5.79 -0.21 -6.75
CA THR A 3 -6.99 -0.91 -7.21
C THR A 3 -8.04 -0.91 -6.10
N GLU A 4 -9.28 -0.63 -6.46
CA GLU A 4 -10.44 -0.72 -5.56
C GLU A 4 -11.19 -2.04 -5.80
N THR A 5 -11.80 -2.61 -4.76
CA THR A 5 -12.74 -3.72 -4.90
C THR A 5 -14.02 -3.28 -5.61
N GLU A 6 -14.70 -4.19 -6.30
CA GLU A 6 -15.98 -3.88 -6.97
C GLU A 6 -17.07 -3.36 -6.02
N ASP A 7 -17.00 -3.74 -4.75
CA ASP A 7 -17.92 -3.28 -3.71
C ASP A 7 -17.52 -1.94 -3.05
N GLY A 8 -16.39 -1.34 -3.46
CA GLY A 8 -15.91 -0.05 -2.95
C GLY A 8 -15.46 -0.07 -1.49
N THR A 9 -15.28 -1.25 -0.89
CA THR A 9 -14.96 -1.36 0.54
C THR A 9 -13.46 -1.36 0.84
N ARG A 10 -12.62 -1.65 -0.16
CA ARG A 10 -11.17 -1.78 0.03
C ARG A 10 -10.39 -1.19 -1.13
N ILE A 11 -9.28 -0.55 -0.77
CA ILE A 11 -8.27 -0.07 -1.69
C ILE A 11 -6.98 -0.87 -1.45
N TYR A 12 -6.41 -1.42 -2.52
CA TYR A 12 -5.12 -2.10 -2.51
C TYR A 12 -4.08 -1.22 -3.19
N ASP A 13 -3.01 -0.93 -2.46
CA ASP A 13 -1.82 -0.28 -2.98
C ASP A 13 -0.64 -1.26 -2.91
N ILE A 14 0.13 -1.34 -3.99
CA ILE A 14 1.28 -2.24 -4.10
C ILE A 14 2.54 -1.38 -4.19
N ALA A 15 3.41 -1.52 -3.20
CA ALA A 15 4.70 -0.86 -3.12
C ALA A 15 5.81 -1.87 -2.85
N GLU A 16 7.00 -1.57 -3.36
CA GLU A 16 8.22 -2.34 -3.11
C GLU A 16 9.17 -1.50 -2.27
N ALA A 17 9.78 -2.11 -1.26
CA ALA A 17 10.80 -1.51 -0.43
C ALA A 17 11.92 -2.54 -0.19
N GLU A 18 13.16 -2.07 -0.07
CA GLU A 18 14.34 -2.92 0.12
C GLU A 18 14.35 -3.66 1.46
N SER A 19 13.58 -3.17 2.44
CA SER A 19 13.51 -3.75 3.78
C SER A 19 12.15 -3.48 4.44
N MET A 20 11.81 -4.30 5.45
CA MET A 20 10.63 -4.07 6.29
C MET A 20 10.70 -2.75 7.06
N GLU A 21 11.91 -2.28 7.39
CA GLU A 21 12.12 -0.95 7.96
C GLU A 21 11.76 0.14 6.95
N GLY A 22 12.13 -0.04 5.68
CA GLY A 22 11.73 0.85 4.59
C GLY A 22 10.21 0.90 4.40
N VAL A 23 9.51 -0.24 4.53
CA VAL A 23 8.04 -0.28 4.55
C VAL A 23 7.51 0.54 5.72
N GLY A 24 8.02 0.32 6.93
CA GLY A 24 7.59 1.06 8.13
C GLY A 24 7.82 2.57 8.01
N ALA A 25 8.97 2.98 7.48
CA ALA A 25 9.31 4.38 7.23
C ALA A 25 8.36 5.01 6.21
N PHE A 26 8.08 4.32 5.10
CA PHE A 26 7.13 4.79 4.07
C PHE A 26 5.71 4.93 4.62
N MET A 27 5.23 3.97 5.41
CA MET A 27 3.88 4.00 6.00
C MET A 27 3.74 5.08 7.09
N SER A 28 4.85 5.53 7.66
CA SER A 28 4.89 6.58 8.69
C SER A 28 5.19 7.97 8.12
N ASP A 29 5.45 8.08 6.81
CA ASP A 29 5.77 9.35 6.17
C ASP A 29 4.53 10.27 6.19
N PRO A 30 4.63 11.49 6.76
CA PRO A 30 3.51 12.42 6.84
C PRO A 30 2.90 12.79 5.48
N GLU A 31 3.70 12.82 4.42
CA GLU A 31 3.21 13.12 3.07
C GLU A 31 2.41 11.94 2.51
N VAL A 32 2.86 10.71 2.73
CA VAL A 32 2.14 9.48 2.34
C VAL A 32 0.80 9.39 3.08
N ILE A 33 0.80 9.68 4.38
CA ILE A 33 -0.43 9.70 5.20
C ILE A 33 -1.40 10.75 4.64
N ARG A 34 -0.93 11.97 4.36
CA ARG A 34 -1.75 13.05 3.80
C ARG A 34 -2.36 12.64 2.45
N MET A 35 -1.56 12.12 1.53
CA MET A 35 -2.03 11.69 0.21
C MET A 35 -3.13 10.62 0.30
N ARG A 36 -3.00 9.67 1.23
CA ARG A 36 -4.00 8.62 1.44
C ARG A 36 -5.30 9.16 2.03
N GLN A 37 -5.21 10.05 3.01
CA GLN A 37 -6.39 10.71 3.57
C GLN A 37 -7.12 11.56 2.54
N GLU A 38 -6.39 12.28 1.66
CA GLU A 38 -6.97 13.04 0.54
C GLU A 38 -7.68 12.13 -0.47
N ALA A 39 -7.22 10.88 -0.62
CA ALA A 39 -7.88 9.87 -1.43
C ALA A 39 -9.06 9.16 -0.73
N GLY A 40 -9.40 9.56 0.51
CA GLY A 40 -10.50 8.98 1.28
C GLY A 40 -10.17 7.65 1.97
N VAL A 41 -8.89 7.30 2.07
CA VAL A 41 -8.44 6.09 2.78
C VAL A 41 -8.42 6.34 4.29
N ASP A 42 -9.03 5.44 5.05
CA ASP A 42 -8.86 5.38 6.50
C ASP A 42 -7.49 4.73 6.84
N THR A 43 -6.55 5.56 7.29
CA THR A 43 -5.19 5.14 7.62
C THR A 43 -5.10 4.36 8.93
N ASP A 44 -6.11 4.43 9.80
CA ASP A 44 -6.15 3.72 11.08
C ASP A 44 -6.64 2.27 10.92
N SER A 45 -7.35 1.98 9.83
CA SER A 45 -7.83 0.63 9.49
C SER A 45 -6.88 -0.14 8.54
N GLN A 46 -5.69 0.39 8.25
CA GLN A 46 -4.79 -0.19 7.26
C GLN A 46 -4.07 -1.44 7.80
N GLU A 47 -3.85 -2.43 6.93
CA GLU A 47 -3.08 -3.63 7.23
C GLU A 47 -1.94 -3.79 6.20
N VAL A 48 -0.73 -4.04 6.70
CA VAL A 48 0.41 -4.41 5.84
C VAL A 48 0.44 -5.93 5.72
N ILE A 49 0.02 -6.44 4.56
CA ILE A 49 0.09 -7.87 4.24
C ILE A 49 1.39 -8.14 3.47
N SER A 50 2.34 -8.83 4.10
CA SER A 50 3.53 -9.42 3.41
C SER A 50 3.22 -10.90 3.12
N PRO A 51 3.48 -11.51 1.93
CA PRO A 51 4.78 -11.51 1.22
C PRO A 51 4.77 -11.72 -0.34
N VAL A 52 5.87 -11.42 -1.05
CA VAL A 52 6.31 -12.25 -2.20
C VAL A 52 7.83 -12.35 -2.20
N ARG A 53 8.35 -13.50 -1.77
CA ARG A 53 9.80 -13.77 -1.75
C ARG A 53 10.32 -14.22 -3.13
N GLU A 54 9.46 -14.44 -4.13
CA GLU A 54 9.89 -15.17 -5.33
C GLU A 54 8.93 -15.11 -6.55
N TYR A 55 8.45 -13.94 -7.02
CA TYR A 55 7.82 -13.90 -8.35
C TYR A 55 8.12 -12.63 -9.15
N HIS A 56 8.48 -12.87 -10.42
CA HIS A 56 8.58 -11.87 -11.47
C HIS A 56 7.20 -11.30 -11.81
N ILE A 57 7.09 -9.98 -11.84
CA ILE A 57 5.94 -9.28 -12.44
C ILE A 57 6.05 -9.45 -13.96
N PHE A 58 5.15 -10.22 -14.57
CA PHE A 58 5.00 -10.23 -16.02
C PHE A 58 4.15 -9.04 -16.44
N GLN A 59 4.72 -8.15 -17.28
CA GLN A 59 3.97 -7.11 -17.97
C GLN A 59 3.59 -7.62 -19.37
N ASN A 60 2.31 -7.48 -19.72
CA ASN A 60 1.79 -7.69 -21.08
C ASN A 60 2.24 -6.58 -22.03
#